data_AF-A0A4P9WRU2-F1
#
_entry.id   AF-A0A4P9WRU2-F1
#
_cell.length_a   1.000
_cell.length_b   1.000
_cell.length_c   1.000
_cell.angle_alpha   90.00
_cell.angle_beta   90.00
_cell.angle_gamma   90.00
#
_symmetry.space_group_name_H-M   'P 1'
#
loop_
_entity.id
_entity.type
_entity.pdbx_description
1 polymer ?
#
loop_
_entity_poly.entity_id
_entity_poly.type
_entity_poly.pdbx_seq_one_letter_code
_entity_poly.pdbx_strand_id
1 'polypeptide(L)' 'MQSSGVTVQDDAVKAYNDLKIGKKYKFLIYKLTSDLKEIQVASSVEQGTYDDFVASLPANECRYGVFDFEYETG' A
#
# COMPACT_ATOMS: atom_id res chain seq x y z
N MET A 1 -2.36 26.62 -3.73
CA MET A 1 -2.38 25.14 -3.70
C MET A 1 -1.67 24.74 -2.41
N GLN A 2 -2.41 24.36 -1.36
CA GLN A 2 -1.79 23.88 -0.13
C GLN A 2 -1.34 22.44 -0.36
N SER A 3 -0.03 22.20 -0.34
CA SER A 3 0.48 20.86 -0.08
C SER A 3 0.14 20.54 1.37
N SER A 4 -0.60 19.46 1.62
CA SER A 4 -1.02 19.08 2.99
C SER A 4 0.14 18.70 3.91
N GLY A 5 1.39 18.76 3.43
CA GLY A 5 2.57 18.44 4.25
C GLY A 5 2.58 17.00 4.73
N VAL A 6 1.97 16.09 3.96
CA VAL A 6 1.84 14.69 4.32
C VAL A 6 3.22 14.04 4.34
N THR A 7 3.62 13.53 5.50
CA THR A 7 4.87 12.79 5.68
C THR A 7 4.61 11.30 5.54
N VAL A 8 5.58 10.57 4.99
CA VAL A 8 5.51 9.11 4.88
C VAL A 8 6.26 8.53 6.05
N GLN A 9 5.64 7.62 6.81
CA GLN A 9 6.35 6.88 7.86
C GLN A 9 7.48 6.06 7.23
N ASP A 10 8.63 6.00 7.92
CA ASP A 10 9.76 5.15 7.53
C ASP A 10 9.36 3.68 7.34
N ASP A 11 8.41 3.20 8.14
CA ASP A 11 7.87 1.84 8.04
C ASP A 11 7.13 1.61 6.70
N ALA A 12 6.40 2.61 6.22
CA ALA A 12 5.73 2.55 4.92
C ALA A 12 6.75 2.51 3.76
N VAL A 13 7.84 3.25 3.89
CA VAL A 13 8.95 3.21 2.92
C VAL A 13 9.65 1.84 2.94
N LYS A 14 9.89 1.27 4.13
CA LYS A 14 10.45 -0.08 4.27
C LYS A 14 9.56 -1.14 3.63
N ALA A 15 8.27 -1.16 3.97
CA ALA A 15 7.31 -2.10 3.40
C ALA A 15 7.30 -2.03 1.86
N TYR A 16 7.30 -0.83 1.28
CA TYR A 16 7.39 -0.65 -0.16
C TYR A 16 8.68 -1.23 -0.76
N ASN A 17 9.83 -1.00 -0.12
CA ASN A 17 11.11 -1.54 -0.56
C ASN A 17 11.14 -3.08 -0.47
N ASP A 18 10.58 -3.68 0.57
CA ASP A 18 10.44 -5.13 0.72
C ASP A 18 9.54 -5.76 -0.37
N LEU A 19 8.47 -5.06 -0.79
CA LEU A 19 7.67 -5.49 -1.94
C LEU A 19 8.45 -5.35 -3.25
N LYS A 20 9.06 -4.18 -3.50
CA LYS A 20 9.66 -3.87 -4.81
C LYS A 20 10.97 -4.59 -5.08
N ILE A 21 11.84 -4.69 -4.06
CA ILE A 21 13.17 -5.29 -4.19
C ILE A 21 13.13 -6.74 -3.72
N GLY A 22 12.48 -6.99 -2.58
CA GLY A 22 12.40 -8.31 -1.97
C GLY A 22 11.36 -9.23 -2.61
N LYS A 23 10.37 -8.70 -3.35
CA LYS A 23 9.15 -9.42 -3.76
C LYS A 23 8.53 -10.21 -2.62
N LYS A 24 8.70 -9.73 -1.39
CA LYS A 24 8.29 -10.43 -0.17
C LYS A 24 6.79 -10.29 0.07
N TYR A 25 6.23 -9.15 -0.34
CA TYR A 25 4.81 -8.87 -0.26
C TYR A 25 4.17 -8.92 -1.65
N LYS A 26 3.04 -9.60 -1.77
CA LYS A 26 2.22 -9.60 -2.99
C LYS A 26 1.44 -8.31 -3.15
N PHE A 27 0.95 -7.77 -2.03
CA PHE A 27 0.35 -6.45 -1.99
C PHE A 27 0.49 -5.75 -0.64
N LEU A 28 0.45 -4.43 -0.68
CA LEU A 28 0.50 -3.53 0.46
C LEU A 28 -0.67 -2.57 0.40
N ILE A 29 -1.27 -2.28 1.54
CA ILE A 29 -2.32 -1.27 1.70
C ILE A 29 -1.82 -0.26 2.71
N TYR A 30 -1.88 1.00 2.33
CA TYR A 30 -1.58 2.16 3.16
C TYR A 30 -2.86 2.94 3.43
N LYS A 31 -2.87 3.59 4.59
CA LYS A 31 -3.91 4.53 4.96
C LYS A 31 -3.27 5.84 5.39
N LEU A 32 -4.02 6.92 5.17
CA LEU A 32 -3.72 8.19 5.82
C LEU A 32 -4.20 8.12 7.27
N THR A 33 -3.46 8.76 8.17
CA THR A 33 -3.93 9.02 9.52
C THR A 33 -5.17 9.91 9.50
N SER A 34 -5.98 9.86 10.55
CA SER A 34 -7.18 10.72 10.71
C SER A 34 -6.84 12.20 10.60
N ASP A 35 -5.62 12.58 10.95
CA ASP A 35 -5.06 13.92 10.85
C ASP A 35 -4.62 14.31 9.43
N LEU A 36 -4.68 13.38 8.47
CA LEU A 36 -4.24 13.52 7.07
C LEU A 36 -2.78 14.02 6.94
N LYS A 37 -1.97 13.79 7.96
CA LYS A 37 -0.58 14.25 8.04
C LYS A 37 0.43 13.15 7.75
N GLU A 38 0.06 11.89 7.94
CA GLU A 38 1.00 10.78 7.83
C GLU A 38 0.40 9.61 7.04
N ILE A 39 1.24 8.99 6.21
CA ILE A 39 0.92 7.72 5.55
C ILE A 39 1.50 6.59 6.38
N GLN A 40 0.65 5.63 6.76
CA GLN A 40 1.04 4.44 7.51
C GLN A 40 0.63 3.16 6.77
N VAL A 41 1.34 2.07 7.04
CA VAL A 41 0.96 0.73 6.57
C VAL A 41 -0.32 0.32 7.29
N ALA A 42 -1.33 -0.05 6.51
CA ALA A 42 -2.58 -0.61 7.01
C ALA A 42 -2.56 -2.13 6.97
N SER A 43 -2.02 -2.72 5.89
CA SER A 43 -1.87 -4.17 5.75
C SER A 43 -0.74 -4.49 4.78
N SER A 44 0.04 -5.52 5.11
CA SER A 44 1.06 -6.10 4.24
C SER A 44 0.76 -7.58 4.08
N VAL A 45 0.59 -8.03 2.84
CA VAL A 45 0.22 -9.42 2.54
C VAL A 45 1.31 -10.05 1.70
N GLU A 46 1.90 -11.12 2.23
CA GLU A 46 3.00 -11.87 1.59
C GLU A 46 2.52 -12.68 0.38
N GLN A 47 1.34 -13.29 0.50
CA GLN A 47 0.75 -14.13 -0.54
C GLN A 47 -0.76 -13.90 -0.61
N GLY A 48 -1.28 -13.69 -1.82
CA GLY A 48 -2.70 -13.47 -2.05
C GLY A 48 -2.99 -13.20 -3.52
N THR A 49 -4.26 -13.14 -3.88
CA THR A 49 -4.71 -12.84 -5.23
C THR A 49 -5.13 -11.39 -5.37
N TYR A 50 -5.40 -10.95 -6.60
CA TYR A 50 -6.00 -9.64 -6.84
C TYR A 50 -7.38 -9.50 -6.15
N ASP A 51 -8.12 -10.59 -6.03
CA ASP A 51 -9.42 -10.60 -5.35
C ASP A 51 -9.27 -10.34 -3.84
N ASP A 52 -8.28 -10.94 -3.18
CA ASP A 52 -7.95 -10.67 -1.77
C ASP A 52 -7.56 -9.20 -1.54
N PHE A 53 -6.84 -8.61 -2.50
CA PHE A 53 -6.48 -7.20 -2.47
C PHE A 53 -7.74 -6.31 -2.57
N VAL A 54 -8.64 -6.59 -3.51
CA VAL A 54 -9.91 -5.86 -3.66
C VAL A 54 -10.81 -6.04 -2.44
N ALA A 55 -10.90 -7.25 -1.88
CA ALA A 55 -11.66 -7.53 -0.67
C ALA A 55 -11.10 -6.82 0.58
N SER A 56 -9.78 -6.57 0.60
CA SER A 56 -9.12 -5.83 1.68
C SER A 56 -9.33 -4.31 1.60
N LEU A 57 -9.81 -3.80 0.46
CA LEU A 57 -10.16 -2.39 0.28
C LEU A 57 -11.62 -2.14 0.74
N PRO A 58 -11.84 -1.27 1.72
CA PRO A 58 -13.18 -0.94 2.18
C PRO A 58 -13.88 -0.06 1.15
N ALA A 59 -15.16 -0.29 0.90
CA ALA A 59 -15.95 0.53 -0.03
C ALA A 59 -16.15 1.99 0.46
N ASN A 60 -15.94 2.24 1.76
CA ASN A 60 -16.33 3.48 2.43
C ASN A 60 -15.15 4.36 2.85
N GLU A 61 -13.90 3.93 2.60
CA GLU A 61 -12.70 4.71 2.93
C GLU A 61 -11.69 4.68 1.78
N CYS A 62 -11.03 5.81 1.54
CA CYS A 62 -9.92 5.87 0.60
C CYS A 62 -8.67 5.23 1.22
N ARG A 63 -8.16 4.18 0.56
CA ARG A 63 -6.87 3.55 0.90
C ARG A 63 -5.97 3.54 -0.33
N TYR A 64 -4.66 3.56 -0.10
CA TYR A 64 -3.67 3.44 -1.17
C TYR A 64 -3.14 2.03 -1.20
N GLY A 65 -3.31 1.33 -2.31
CA GLY A 65 -2.81 -0.03 -2.47
C GLY A 65 -1.66 -0.11 -3.47
N VAL A 66 -0.68 -0.95 -3.19
CA VAL A 66 0.39 -1.35 -4.11
C VAL A 66 0.28 -2.84 -4.31
N PHE A 67 0.07 -3.27 -5.55
CA PHE A 67 -0.06 -4.67 -5.91
C PHE A 67 1.05 -5.04 -6.89
N ASP A 68 1.79 -6.12 -6.60
CA ASP A 68 2.83 -6.63 -7.48
C ASP A 68 2.20 -7.53 -8.55
N PHE A 69 1.85 -6.91 -9.69
CA PHE A 69 1.28 -7.58 -10.84
C PHE A 69 2.40 -8.02 -11.79
N GLU A 70 2.63 -9.33 -11.84
CA GLU A 70 3.51 -9.93 -12.83
C GLU A 70 2.70 -10.15 -14.10
N TYR A 71 3.04 -9.42 -15.15
CA TYR A 71 2.46 -9.57 -16.47
C TYR A 71 3.54 -9.90 -17.48
N GLU A 72 3.20 -10.76 -18.44
CA GLU A 72 4.04 -11.03 -19.59
C GLU A 72 3.75 -10.00 -20.67
N THR A 73 4.72 -9.13 -20.95
CA THR A 73 4.75 -8.39 -22.21
C THR A 73 5.30 -9.31 -23.29
N GLY A 74 4.40 -10.02 -23.98
CA GLY A 74 4.68 -10.70 -25.24
C GLY A 74 4.73 -9.73 -26.42
#